data_AF-A0A1F5BCZ2-F1
#
_entry.id   AF-A0A1F5BCZ2-F1
#
_cell.length_a   1.000
_cell.length_b   1.000
_cell.length_c   1.000
_cell.angle_alpha   90.00
_cell.angle_beta   90.00
_cell.angle_gamma   90.00
#
_symmetry.space_group_name_H-M   'P 1'
#
loop_
_entity.id
_entity.type
_entity.pdbx_description
1 polymer ?
#
loop_
_entity_poly.entity_id
_entity_poly.type
_entity_poly.pdbx_seq_one_letter_code
_entity_poly.pdbx_strand_id
1 'polypeptide(L)'
;GCGLCTTACAEGALALDAENKAVIVREIFCDGLGACLDVCPTDALKVVERESEAYDSRAAFDHVLKTRGADAASRVHGAGGGDAQAGRSGCPGSLARDIPCAPDAQEEGPAASVKSRLSQWPIQLHLVSPLAPYFEGSDLLVAADCTAFALGGFHDDLLKGKKLVIACPKLDETQGYMEKLAELIKRNSLKSLTVAIMTVPCCSGLERLVRQAVSLSGEPLDIRKVVVGIDGRVVQAASTRE
;
A
#
# COMPACT_ATOMS: atom_id res chain seq x y z
N GLY A 1 -24.30 14.12 21.64
CA GLY A 1 -23.14 13.42 21.09
C GLY A 1 -21.89 13.85 21.82
N CYS A 2 -20.90 12.96 21.95
CA CYS A 2 -19.67 13.20 22.72
C CYS A 2 -18.62 14.06 21.99
N GLY A 3 -18.79 14.33 20.69
CA GLY A 3 -17.89 15.20 19.93
C GLY A 3 -16.55 14.58 19.50
N LEU A 4 -16.22 13.33 19.87
CA LEU A 4 -14.93 12.70 19.49
C LEU A 4 -14.65 12.74 17.98
N CYS A 5 -15.68 12.51 17.17
CA CYS A 5 -15.62 12.60 15.72
C CYS A 5 -15.23 14.00 15.19
N THR A 6 -15.60 15.09 15.88
CA THR A 6 -15.29 16.46 15.43
C THR A 6 -13.81 16.77 15.64
N THR A 7 -13.22 16.24 16.72
CA THR A 7 -11.79 16.38 17.01
C THR A 7 -10.91 15.46 16.17
N ALA A 8 -11.41 14.29 15.79
CA ALA A 8 -10.66 13.33 14.97
C ALA A 8 -10.58 13.73 13.50
N CYS A 9 -11.58 14.47 12.99
CA CYS A 9 -11.54 15.00 11.63
C CYS A 9 -10.57 16.19 11.55
N ALA A 10 -9.45 16.00 10.83
CA ALA A 10 -8.41 17.01 10.67
C ALA A 10 -8.90 18.20 9.83
N GLU A 11 -9.75 17.93 8.85
CA GLU A 11 -10.33 18.86 7.88
C GLU A 11 -11.37 19.80 8.50
N GLY A 12 -11.81 19.48 9.73
CA GLY A 12 -12.87 20.23 10.40
C GLY A 12 -14.24 20.10 9.75
N ALA A 13 -14.48 19.02 9.00
CA ALA A 13 -15.73 18.79 8.28
C ALA A 13 -16.94 18.54 9.20
N LEU A 14 -16.73 18.18 10.48
CA LEU A 14 -17.79 17.90 11.45
C LEU A 14 -17.84 18.91 12.59
N ALA A 15 -19.06 19.29 12.97
CA ALA A 15 -19.36 20.06 14.17
C ALA A 15 -20.56 19.44 14.93
N LEU A 16 -20.76 19.84 16.18
CA LEU A 16 -21.99 19.53 16.91
C LEU A 16 -23.01 20.65 16.71
N ASP A 17 -24.26 20.29 16.39
CA ASP A 17 -25.39 21.21 16.36
C ASP A 17 -25.90 21.54 17.79
N ALA A 18 -26.97 22.34 17.87
CA ALA A 18 -27.58 22.76 19.13
C ALA A 18 -28.15 21.57 19.94
N GLU A 19 -28.51 20.49 19.26
CA GLU A 19 -29.01 19.24 19.83
C GLU A 19 -27.88 18.23 20.14
N ASN A 20 -26.61 18.65 20.03
CA ASN A 20 -25.41 17.84 20.19
C ASN A 20 -25.32 16.66 19.19
N LYS A 21 -25.87 16.76 17.98
CA LYS A 21 -25.65 15.79 16.91
C LYS A 21 -24.47 16.23 16.04
N ALA A 22 -23.66 15.26 15.62
CA ALA A 22 -22.58 15.52 14.69
C ALA A 22 -23.17 15.77 13.29
N VAL A 23 -22.84 16.92 12.71
CA VAL A 23 -23.30 17.35 11.39
C VAL A 23 -22.12 17.76 10.52
N ILE A 24 -22.25 17.56 9.20
CA ILE A 24 -21.27 18.03 8.23
C ILE A 24 -21.42 19.54 8.09
N VAL A 25 -20.34 20.28 8.34
CA VAL A 25 -20.30 21.75 8.23
C VAL A 25 -20.42 22.18 6.77
N ARG A 26 -19.61 21.57 5.91
CA ARG A 26 -19.65 21.69 4.45
C ARG A 26 -19.10 20.44 3.80
N GLU A 27 -19.72 20.02 2.71
CA GLU A 27 -19.36 18.79 2.00
C GLU A 27 -17.97 18.87 1.39
N ILE A 28 -17.59 20.05 0.87
CA ILE A 28 -16.25 20.32 0.33
C ILE A 28 -15.12 20.18 1.36
N PHE A 29 -15.41 20.07 2.66
CA PHE A 29 -14.40 19.82 3.69
C PHE A 29 -14.21 18.31 3.96
N CYS A 30 -15.13 17.46 3.54
CA CYS A 30 -15.06 16.03 3.76
C CYS A 30 -14.21 15.39 2.66
N ASP A 31 -13.03 14.87 3.03
CA ASP A 31 -12.12 14.20 2.10
C ASP A 31 -12.48 12.71 1.88
N GLY A 32 -13.42 12.18 2.65
CA GLY A 32 -13.85 10.79 2.59
C GLY A 32 -12.95 9.80 3.32
N LEU A 33 -11.94 10.25 4.09
CA LEU A 33 -10.98 9.37 4.77
C LEU A 33 -11.62 8.50 5.86
N GLY A 34 -12.67 8.98 6.51
CA GLY A 34 -13.45 8.19 7.47
C GLY A 34 -12.89 8.13 8.90
N ALA A 35 -11.87 8.91 9.26
CA ALA A 35 -11.29 8.93 10.63
C ALA A 35 -12.33 9.20 11.74
N CYS A 36 -13.42 9.89 11.41
CA CYS A 36 -14.53 10.16 12.32
C CYS A 36 -15.37 8.92 12.68
N LEU A 37 -15.43 7.93 11.78
CA LEU A 37 -16.16 6.67 11.96
C LEU A 37 -15.45 5.80 13.00
N ASP A 38 -14.12 5.68 12.88
CA ASP A 38 -13.28 4.84 13.74
C ASP A 38 -13.30 5.23 15.22
N VAL A 39 -13.53 6.52 15.52
CA VAL A 39 -13.54 7.04 16.89
C VAL A 39 -14.94 7.11 17.51
N CYS A 40 -16.00 6.72 16.78
CA CYS A 40 -17.37 6.85 17.26
C CYS A 40 -17.77 5.64 18.11
N PRO A 41 -17.89 5.75 19.45
CA PRO A 41 -18.17 4.61 20.31
C PRO A 41 -19.60 4.06 20.17
N THR A 42 -20.48 4.81 19.52
CA THR A 42 -21.91 4.49 19.38
C THR A 42 -22.31 4.26 17.93
N ASP A 43 -21.35 4.21 16.99
CA ASP A 43 -21.61 4.03 15.56
C ASP A 43 -22.70 4.99 15.00
N ALA A 44 -22.62 6.26 15.41
CA ALA A 44 -23.64 7.27 15.11
C ALA A 44 -23.49 7.91 13.71
N LEU A 45 -22.38 7.61 13.01
CA LEU A 45 -22.04 8.17 11.71
C LEU A 45 -22.12 7.07 10.65
N LYS A 46 -22.62 7.40 9.46
CA LYS A 46 -22.74 6.45 8.34
C LYS A 46 -22.22 7.08 7.06
N VAL A 47 -21.53 6.28 6.26
CA VAL A 47 -21.17 6.65 4.89
C VAL A 47 -22.42 6.50 4.02
N VAL A 48 -22.70 7.54 3.23
CA VAL A 48 -23.82 7.55 2.27
C VAL A 48 -23.30 8.00 0.92
N GLU A 49 -23.75 7.34 -0.14
CA GLU A 49 -23.47 7.77 -1.52
C GLU A 49 -24.49 8.83 -1.92
N ARG A 50 -23.99 9.99 -2.37
CA ARG A 50 -24.78 11.09 -2.91
C ARG A 50 -23.89 11.98 -3.77
N GLU A 51 -24.51 12.76 -4.67
CA GLU A 51 -23.79 13.78 -5.42
C GLU A 51 -23.35 14.91 -4.48
N SER A 52 -22.06 15.27 -4.52
CA SER A 52 -21.50 16.40 -3.79
C SER A 52 -20.41 17.09 -4.60
N GLU A 53 -20.12 18.33 -4.24
CA GLU A 53 -18.91 19.01 -4.72
C GLU A 53 -17.65 18.26 -4.25
N ALA A 54 -16.57 18.36 -5.03
CA ALA A 54 -15.31 17.73 -4.71
C ALA A 54 -14.66 18.37 -3.48
N TYR A 55 -13.85 17.60 -2.76
CA TYR A 55 -13.07 18.08 -1.63
C TYR A 55 -12.15 19.25 -2.01
N ASP A 56 -12.26 20.35 -1.28
CA ASP A 56 -11.41 21.54 -1.39
C ASP A 56 -10.50 21.66 -0.16
N SER A 57 -9.29 21.13 -0.32
CA SER A 57 -8.26 21.14 0.71
C SER A 57 -7.90 22.55 1.19
N ARG A 58 -7.89 23.55 0.30
CA ARG A 58 -7.53 24.92 0.67
C ARG A 58 -8.62 25.54 1.53
N ALA A 59 -9.88 25.35 1.15
CA ALA A 59 -11.02 25.82 1.91
C ALA A 59 -11.11 25.14 3.29
N ALA A 60 -10.82 23.84 3.36
CA ALA A 60 -10.74 23.09 4.63
C ALA A 60 -9.62 23.64 5.53
N PHE A 61 -8.44 23.91 4.98
CA PHE A 61 -7.32 24.49 5.74
C PHE A 61 -7.61 25.88 6.26
N ASP A 62 -8.13 26.78 5.43
CA ASP A 62 -8.48 28.13 5.86
C ASP A 62 -9.58 28.10 6.93
N HIS A 63 -10.49 27.13 6.88
CA HIS A 63 -11.49 26.88 7.93
C HIS A 63 -10.85 26.42 9.25
N VAL A 64 -9.99 25.40 9.21
CA VAL A 64 -9.32 24.85 10.39
C VAL A 64 -8.36 25.86 11.00
N LEU A 65 -7.65 26.64 10.18
CA LEU A 65 -6.77 27.72 10.64
C LEU A 65 -7.54 28.76 11.46
N LYS A 66 -8.74 29.15 11.00
CA LYS A 66 -9.59 30.12 11.69
C LYS A 66 -10.23 29.58 12.96
N THR A 67 -10.58 28.29 12.98
CA THR A 67 -11.40 27.71 14.06
C THR A 67 -10.59 26.94 15.11
N ARG A 68 -9.44 26.37 14.73
CA ARG A 68 -8.63 25.45 15.55
C ARG A 68 -7.14 25.82 15.59
N GLY A 69 -6.72 26.84 14.83
CA GLY A 69 -5.35 27.38 14.84
C GLY A 69 -4.39 26.68 13.87
N ALA A 70 -3.16 27.19 13.81
CA ALA A 70 -2.13 26.79 12.83
C ALA A 70 -1.68 25.33 12.98
N ASP A 71 -1.52 24.84 14.22
CA ASP A 71 -1.09 23.47 14.49
C ASP A 71 -2.11 22.45 13.98
N ALA A 72 -3.41 22.73 14.14
CA ALA A 72 -4.48 21.89 13.59
C ALA A 72 -4.55 22.01 12.06
N ALA A 73 -4.38 23.22 11.52
CA ALA A 73 -4.41 23.45 10.07
C ALA A 73 -3.30 22.69 9.34
N SER A 74 -2.12 22.52 9.96
CA SER A 74 -1.02 21.73 9.39
C SER A 74 -1.36 20.25 9.13
N ARG A 75 -2.43 19.74 9.75
CA ARG A 75 -2.88 18.34 9.60
C ARG A 75 -3.94 18.17 8.52
N VAL A 76 -4.47 19.25 7.95
CA VAL A 76 -5.46 19.18 6.86
C VAL A 76 -4.83 18.57 5.62
N HIS A 77 -5.49 17.55 5.07
CA HIS A 77 -5.01 16.86 3.89
C HIS A 77 -5.05 17.74 2.63
N GLY A 78 -3.99 17.74 1.82
CA GLY A 78 -3.95 18.42 0.52
C GLY A 78 -3.74 19.94 0.50
N ALA A 79 -3.82 20.64 1.65
CA ALA A 79 -3.80 22.11 1.67
C ALA A 79 -2.42 22.77 1.58
N GLY A 80 -1.36 21.97 1.58
CA GLY A 80 0.00 22.43 1.31
C GLY A 80 0.30 22.35 -0.18
N GLY A 81 0.16 23.49 -0.89
CA GLY A 81 0.51 23.59 -2.31
C GLY A 81 1.36 24.83 -2.61
N GLY A 82 2.58 24.62 -3.11
CA GLY A 82 3.47 25.64 -3.69
C GLY A 82 4.77 25.01 -4.19
N ASP A 83 5.20 25.39 -5.38
CA ASP A 83 6.16 24.71 -6.26
C ASP A 83 7.57 24.37 -5.70
N ALA A 84 8.12 23.30 -6.28
CA ALA A 84 9.55 22.99 -6.49
C ALA A 84 10.53 23.11 -5.30
N GLN A 85 10.94 21.90 -4.86
CA GLN A 85 12.14 21.55 -4.08
C GLN A 85 12.04 21.54 -2.54
N ALA A 86 12.33 20.34 -2.03
CA ALA A 86 12.72 19.98 -0.67
C ALA A 86 11.63 19.89 0.41
N GLY A 87 11.01 18.70 0.50
CA GLY A 87 10.35 18.23 1.73
C GLY A 87 9.14 17.35 1.52
N ARG A 88 9.31 16.16 0.95
CA ARG A 88 8.23 15.17 0.74
C ARG A 88 7.62 14.74 2.09
N SER A 89 6.52 15.36 2.51
CA SER A 89 5.65 14.84 3.58
C SER A 89 4.47 14.05 2.98
N GLY A 90 4.77 13.11 2.08
CA GLY A 90 3.84 12.02 1.83
C GLY A 90 3.80 11.10 3.05
N CYS A 91 2.70 10.39 3.27
CA CYS A 91 2.66 9.28 4.22
C CYS A 91 3.94 8.44 4.00
N PRO A 92 4.75 8.16 5.04
CA PRO A 92 5.93 7.32 4.90
C PRO A 92 5.61 5.99 4.18
N GLY A 93 4.36 5.53 4.32
CA GLY A 93 3.74 4.42 3.62
C GLY A 93 3.83 4.45 2.09
N SER A 94 3.89 5.61 1.44
CA SER A 94 3.92 5.73 -0.03
C SER A 94 5.23 6.29 -0.57
N LEU A 95 6.15 6.69 0.32
CA LEU A 95 7.44 7.22 -0.09
C LEU A 95 8.38 6.08 -0.49
N ALA A 96 8.76 6.06 -1.77
CA ALA A 96 9.77 5.14 -2.27
C ALA A 96 11.09 5.32 -1.50
N ARG A 97 11.57 4.24 -0.87
CA ARG A 97 12.78 4.18 -0.05
C ARG A 97 13.49 2.85 -0.24
N ASP A 98 14.80 2.89 -0.30
CA ASP A 98 15.64 1.72 -0.07
C ASP A 98 15.77 1.47 1.43
N ILE A 99 15.71 0.20 1.82
CA ILE A 99 15.95 -0.23 3.19
C ILE A 99 17.34 -0.87 3.24
N PRO A 100 18.30 -0.27 3.97
CA PRO A 100 19.64 -0.83 4.09
C PRO A 100 19.57 -2.23 4.69
N CYS A 101 20.15 -3.21 4.00
CA CYS A 101 20.29 -4.56 4.53
C CYS A 101 21.50 -4.60 5.48
N ALA A 102 21.31 -5.06 6.71
CA ALA A 102 22.44 -5.32 7.61
C ALA A 102 23.23 -6.53 7.11
N PRO A 103 24.58 -6.52 7.15
CA PRO A 103 25.39 -7.66 6.76
C PRO A 103 25.06 -8.90 7.61
N ASP A 104 25.17 -10.08 7.00
CA ASP A 104 25.01 -11.38 7.66
C ASP A 104 26.19 -11.61 8.64
N ALA A 105 26.14 -10.98 9.82
CA ALA A 105 26.96 -11.38 10.96
C ALA A 105 26.39 -12.69 11.56
N GLN A 106 27.27 -13.68 11.76
CA GLN A 106 26.97 -14.95 12.45
C GLN A 106 26.68 -14.66 13.93
N GLU A 107 25.41 -14.63 14.30
CA GLU A 107 25.00 -14.73 15.70
C GLU A 107 24.57 -16.17 15.97
N GLU A 108 25.50 -16.97 16.49
CA GLU A 108 25.20 -18.30 17.02
C GLU A 108 24.65 -18.15 18.44
N GLY A 109 23.34 -18.33 18.60
CA GLY A 109 22.66 -18.36 19.90
C GLY A 109 21.27 -19.00 19.82
N PRO A 110 20.72 -19.56 20.92
CA PRO A 110 19.53 -20.43 20.88
C PRO A 110 18.18 -19.74 20.61
N ALA A 111 18.20 -18.46 20.24
CA ALA A 111 17.02 -17.68 19.84
C ALA A 111 17.48 -16.49 18.98
N ALA A 112 18.12 -16.77 17.84
CA ALA A 112 18.51 -15.72 16.91
C ALA A 112 17.25 -15.01 16.38
N SER A 113 17.17 -13.69 16.61
CA SER A 113 16.10 -12.87 16.03
C SER A 113 16.12 -12.99 14.50
N VAL A 114 14.97 -13.32 13.90
CA VAL A 114 14.87 -13.48 12.44
C VAL A 114 15.10 -12.12 11.77
N LYS A 115 16.16 -12.01 10.97
CA LYS A 115 16.51 -10.75 10.28
C LYS A 115 15.54 -10.50 9.15
N SER A 116 14.99 -9.28 9.09
CA SER A 116 14.18 -8.87 7.93
C SER A 116 15.04 -8.85 6.66
N ARG A 117 14.57 -9.55 5.63
CA ARG A 117 15.14 -9.52 4.28
C ARG A 117 14.55 -8.43 3.36
N LEU A 118 13.62 -7.60 3.85
CA LEU A 118 13.02 -6.55 3.05
C LEU A 118 14.04 -5.44 2.76
N SER A 119 14.17 -5.05 1.49
CA SER A 119 15.20 -4.08 1.06
C SER A 119 14.62 -2.83 0.39
N GLN A 120 13.29 -2.67 0.36
CA GLN A 120 12.61 -1.55 -0.27
C GLN A 120 11.23 -1.30 0.34
N TRP A 121 10.72 -0.08 0.13
CA TRP A 121 9.38 0.35 0.50
C TRP A 121 8.85 1.38 -0.51
N PRO A 122 7.53 1.48 -0.78
CA PRO A 122 6.46 0.56 -0.38
C PRO A 122 6.56 -0.81 -1.06
N ILE A 123 5.73 -1.76 -0.60
CA ILE A 123 5.62 -3.10 -1.20
C ILE A 123 4.26 -3.36 -1.87
N GLN A 124 3.22 -2.60 -1.54
CA GLN A 124 1.89 -2.76 -2.13
C GLN A 124 1.90 -2.32 -3.58
N LEU A 125 1.46 -3.18 -4.52
CA LEU A 125 1.46 -2.88 -5.96
C LEU A 125 0.69 -1.59 -6.26
N HIS A 126 -0.36 -1.30 -5.51
CA HIS A 126 -1.10 -0.05 -5.60
C HIS A 126 -0.20 1.20 -5.41
N LEU A 127 0.72 1.14 -4.43
CA LEU A 127 1.56 2.26 -4.00
C LEU A 127 2.94 2.31 -4.67
N VAL A 128 3.46 1.16 -5.09
CA VAL A 128 4.77 1.04 -5.73
C VAL A 128 4.83 1.88 -6.99
N SER A 129 5.92 2.62 -7.20
CA SER A 129 6.18 3.28 -8.48
C SER A 129 7.03 2.38 -9.39
N PRO A 130 6.62 2.11 -10.64
CA PRO A 130 7.45 1.42 -11.62
C PRO A 130 8.81 2.11 -11.91
N LEU A 131 8.91 3.41 -11.59
CA LEU A 131 10.09 4.24 -11.81
C LEU A 131 11.05 4.25 -10.61
N ALA A 132 10.78 3.47 -9.56
CA ALA A 132 11.64 3.45 -8.39
C ALA A 132 13.00 2.79 -8.73
N PRO A 133 14.14 3.46 -8.43
CA PRO A 133 15.46 3.07 -8.93
C PRO A 133 15.93 1.71 -8.40
N TYR A 134 15.38 1.24 -7.29
CA TYR A 134 15.75 -0.02 -6.67
C TYR A 134 15.27 -1.26 -7.43
N PHE A 135 14.41 -1.12 -8.43
CA PHE A 135 14.01 -2.24 -9.27
C PHE A 135 15.00 -2.54 -10.39
N GLU A 136 15.83 -1.57 -10.80
CA GLU A 136 16.78 -1.74 -11.90
C GLU A 136 17.73 -2.92 -11.63
N GLY A 137 17.78 -3.88 -12.56
CA GLY A 137 18.63 -5.05 -12.49
C GLY A 137 18.37 -5.95 -11.27
N SER A 138 17.16 -5.89 -10.70
CA SER A 138 16.78 -6.66 -9.51
C SER A 138 16.14 -8.01 -9.83
N ASP A 139 16.09 -8.89 -8.84
CA ASP A 139 15.22 -10.06 -8.84
C ASP A 139 13.86 -9.67 -8.24
N LEU A 140 12.77 -9.83 -9.00
CA LEU A 140 11.43 -9.43 -8.54
C LEU A 140 10.67 -10.62 -7.95
N LEU A 141 10.06 -10.42 -6.79
CA LEU A 141 9.08 -11.29 -6.18
C LEU A 141 7.72 -10.59 -6.18
N VAL A 142 6.76 -11.15 -6.93
CA VAL A 142 5.35 -10.75 -6.85
C VAL A 142 4.63 -11.77 -5.97
N ALA A 143 4.15 -11.36 -4.79
CA ALA A 143 3.57 -12.28 -3.83
C ALA A 143 2.12 -11.92 -3.49
N ALA A 144 1.26 -12.92 -3.35
CA ALA A 144 -0.06 -12.72 -2.77
C ALA A 144 0.07 -12.43 -1.28
N ASP A 145 -0.74 -11.51 -0.75
CA ASP A 145 -0.62 -10.98 0.63
C ASP A 145 -0.53 -12.09 1.70
N CYS A 146 -1.37 -13.11 1.61
CA CYS A 146 -1.41 -14.19 2.59
C CYS A 146 -0.13 -15.05 2.64
N THR A 147 0.71 -15.02 1.59
CA THR A 147 1.91 -15.89 1.53
C THR A 147 2.91 -15.57 2.62
N ALA A 148 3.10 -14.28 2.96
CA ALA A 148 4.02 -13.86 4.00
C ALA A 148 3.53 -14.23 5.42
N PHE A 149 2.21 -14.34 5.60
CA PHE A 149 1.61 -14.71 6.88
C PHE A 149 1.44 -16.22 7.05
N ALA A 150 1.31 -16.97 5.94
CA ALA A 150 1.20 -18.42 5.98
C ALA A 150 2.58 -19.10 6.03
N LEU A 151 3.55 -18.64 5.24
CA LEU A 151 4.89 -19.21 5.18
C LEU A 151 5.79 -18.54 6.23
N GLY A 152 6.00 -19.20 7.38
CA GLY A 152 6.84 -18.66 8.46
C GLY A 152 8.27 -18.28 8.03
N GLY A 153 8.82 -18.99 7.04
CA GLY A 153 10.15 -18.73 6.46
C GLY A 153 10.17 -17.71 5.32
N PHE A 154 9.08 -16.98 5.04
CA PHE A 154 8.93 -16.15 3.83
C PHE A 154 10.13 -15.24 3.53
N HIS A 155 10.68 -14.60 4.57
CA HIS A 155 11.79 -13.68 4.40
C HIS A 155 13.06 -14.38 3.90
N ASP A 156 13.43 -15.51 4.51
CA ASP A 156 14.65 -16.24 4.14
C ASP A 156 14.45 -17.11 2.88
N ASP A 157 13.28 -17.73 2.72
CA ASP A 157 13.01 -18.70 1.66
C ASP A 157 12.64 -18.06 0.32
N LEU A 158 11.94 -16.91 0.35
CA LEU A 158 11.42 -16.26 -0.86
C LEU A 158 11.95 -14.85 -1.07
N LEU A 159 12.01 -14.02 -0.02
CA LEU A 159 12.34 -12.60 -0.16
C LEU A 159 13.85 -12.32 -0.24
N LYS A 160 14.70 -13.20 0.30
CA LYS A 160 16.15 -12.96 0.39
C LYS A 160 16.75 -12.61 -0.98
N GLY A 161 17.30 -11.39 -1.08
CA GLY A 161 17.94 -10.87 -2.29
C GLY A 161 16.98 -10.37 -3.37
N LYS A 162 15.67 -10.33 -3.11
CA LYS A 162 14.65 -9.90 -4.08
C LYS A 162 14.00 -8.57 -3.68
N LYS A 163 13.47 -7.87 -4.67
CA LYS A 163 12.53 -6.75 -4.49
C LYS A 163 11.12 -7.32 -4.48
N LEU A 164 10.29 -6.86 -3.56
CA LEU A 164 8.94 -7.36 -3.29
C LEU A 164 7.88 -6.41 -3.80
N VAL A 165 6.90 -6.99 -4.47
CA VAL A 165 5.60 -6.38 -4.76
C VAL A 165 4.53 -7.34 -4.27
N ILE A 166 3.55 -6.83 -3.51
CA ILE A 166 2.40 -7.61 -3.06
C ILE A 166 1.10 -7.10 -3.66
N ALA A 167 0.18 -8.02 -3.92
CA ALA A 167 -1.17 -7.72 -4.42
C ALA A 167 -2.13 -8.87 -4.10
N CYS A 168 -3.39 -8.53 -3.84
CA CYS A 168 -4.46 -9.49 -3.64
C CYS A 168 -5.62 -9.21 -4.60
N PRO A 169 -5.78 -9.95 -5.72
CA PRO A 169 -6.83 -9.69 -6.70
C PRO A 169 -8.27 -9.78 -6.16
N LYS A 170 -8.46 -10.34 -4.96
CA LYS A 170 -9.76 -10.42 -4.29
C LYS A 170 -10.07 -9.17 -3.46
N LEU A 171 -9.04 -8.49 -2.96
CA LEU A 171 -9.18 -7.36 -2.03
C LEU A 171 -8.80 -6.02 -2.67
N ASP A 172 -8.00 -6.04 -3.73
CA ASP A 172 -7.50 -4.87 -4.41
C ASP A 172 -8.40 -4.46 -5.59
N GLU A 173 -8.50 -3.15 -5.84
CA GLU A 173 -8.88 -2.63 -7.17
C GLU A 173 -7.76 -2.90 -8.19
N THR A 174 -7.90 -3.99 -8.95
CA THR A 174 -6.86 -4.45 -9.89
C THR A 174 -6.79 -3.68 -11.20
N GLN A 175 -7.65 -2.67 -11.41
CA GLN A 175 -7.66 -1.90 -12.66
C GLN A 175 -6.29 -1.21 -12.85
N GLY A 176 -5.63 -1.44 -13.99
CA GLY A 176 -4.31 -0.87 -14.29
C GLY A 176 -3.11 -1.65 -13.73
N TYR A 177 -3.31 -2.72 -12.95
CA TYR A 177 -2.19 -3.50 -12.37
C TYR A 177 -1.37 -4.22 -13.44
N MET A 178 -2.00 -4.71 -14.50
CA MET A 178 -1.31 -5.39 -15.59
C MET A 178 -0.36 -4.44 -16.31
N GLU A 179 -0.85 -3.25 -16.67
CA GLU A 179 -0.09 -2.20 -17.34
C GLU A 179 1.05 -1.70 -16.46
N LYS A 180 0.78 -1.51 -15.16
CA LYS A 180 1.77 -1.08 -14.18
C LYS A 180 2.90 -2.11 -14.00
N LEU A 181 2.55 -3.39 -13.92
CA LEU A 181 3.53 -4.47 -13.87
C LEU A 181 4.33 -4.56 -15.18
N ALA A 182 3.67 -4.43 -16.33
CA ALA A 182 4.34 -4.43 -17.62
C ALA A 182 5.33 -3.27 -17.75
N GLU A 183 4.96 -2.08 -17.29
CA GLU A 183 5.85 -0.92 -17.23
C GLU A 183 7.03 -1.16 -16.28
N LEU A 184 6.79 -1.73 -15.10
CA LEU A 184 7.85 -2.07 -14.14
C LEU A 184 8.84 -3.06 -14.75
N ILE A 185 8.36 -4.12 -15.40
CA ILE A 185 9.20 -5.13 -16.04
C ILE A 185 10.02 -4.49 -17.18
N LYS A 186 9.36 -3.73 -18.07
CA LYS A 186 9.98 -3.15 -19.26
C LYS A 186 11.08 -2.12 -18.93
N ARG A 187 10.92 -1.36 -17.85
CA ARG A 187 11.85 -0.26 -17.53
C ARG A 187 13.09 -0.68 -16.75
N ASN A 188 13.03 -1.80 -16.03
CA ASN A 188 13.99 -2.10 -14.97
C ASN A 188 14.93 -3.28 -15.25
N SER A 189 14.96 -3.82 -16.48
CA SER A 189 15.86 -4.90 -16.90
C SER A 189 15.99 -6.04 -15.86
N LEU A 190 14.85 -6.59 -15.43
CA LEU A 190 14.79 -7.54 -14.30
C LEU A 190 15.59 -8.82 -14.60
N LYS A 191 16.29 -9.35 -13.59
CA LYS A 191 17.09 -10.59 -13.73
C LYS A 191 16.24 -11.85 -13.66
N SER A 192 15.26 -11.87 -12.76
CA SER A 192 14.31 -12.97 -12.61
C SER A 192 12.98 -12.48 -12.06
N LEU A 193 11.92 -13.24 -12.32
CA LEU A 193 10.60 -13.00 -11.76
C LEU A 193 10.11 -14.25 -11.04
N THR A 194 9.76 -14.10 -9.78
CA THR A 194 9.08 -15.14 -8.99
C THR A 194 7.68 -14.68 -8.63
N VAL A 195 6.69 -15.55 -8.84
CA VAL A 195 5.31 -15.34 -8.38
C VAL A 195 5.01 -16.32 -7.24
N ALA A 196 4.72 -15.79 -6.06
CA ALA A 196 4.29 -16.57 -4.91
C ALA A 196 2.77 -16.43 -4.71
N ILE A 197 2.05 -17.55 -4.78
CA ILE A 197 0.59 -17.59 -4.60
C ILE A 197 0.20 -18.62 -3.54
N MET A 198 -1.00 -18.49 -3.00
CA MET A 198 -1.61 -19.53 -2.17
C MET A 198 -2.28 -20.62 -3.02
N THR A 199 -2.54 -21.80 -2.46
CA THR A 199 -3.34 -22.87 -3.11
C THR A 199 -4.81 -22.52 -3.33
N VAL A 200 -5.31 -21.43 -2.73
CA VAL A 200 -6.71 -21.00 -2.87
C VAL A 200 -7.01 -20.39 -4.25
N PRO A 201 -8.23 -20.55 -4.78
CA PRO A 201 -8.53 -20.18 -6.16
C PRO A 201 -8.40 -18.68 -6.45
N CYS A 202 -8.59 -17.81 -5.44
CA CYS A 202 -8.47 -16.36 -5.60
C CYS A 202 -7.06 -15.89 -5.99
N CYS A 203 -6.01 -16.67 -5.69
CA CYS A 203 -4.64 -16.28 -6.04
C CYS A 203 -4.25 -16.61 -7.49
N SER A 204 -5.05 -17.41 -8.22
CA SER A 204 -4.82 -17.69 -9.64
C SER A 204 -4.88 -16.43 -10.52
N GLY A 205 -5.66 -15.42 -10.09
CA GLY A 205 -5.74 -14.12 -10.76
C GLY A 205 -4.41 -13.37 -10.77
N LEU A 206 -3.61 -13.49 -9.71
CA LEU A 206 -2.32 -12.80 -9.60
C LEU A 206 -1.31 -13.39 -10.58
N GLU A 207 -1.24 -14.72 -10.66
CA GLU A 207 -0.39 -15.39 -11.65
C GLU A 207 -0.75 -14.97 -13.08
N ARG A 208 -2.04 -14.94 -13.41
CA ARG A 208 -2.50 -14.53 -14.74
C ARG A 208 -2.11 -13.09 -15.05
N LEU A 209 -2.33 -12.16 -14.11
CA LEU A 209 -1.92 -10.75 -14.25
C LEU A 209 -0.43 -10.63 -14.54
N VAL A 210 0.41 -11.35 -13.81
CA VAL A 210 1.87 -11.30 -14.01
C VAL A 210 2.27 -11.88 -15.36
N ARG A 211 1.72 -13.04 -15.77
CA ARG A 211 2.00 -13.63 -17.08
C ARG A 211 1.62 -12.69 -18.22
N GLN A 212 0.46 -12.07 -18.13
CA GLN A 212 0.01 -11.09 -19.11
C GLN A 212 0.90 -9.84 -19.11
N ALA A 213 1.33 -9.37 -17.95
CA ALA A 213 2.25 -8.23 -17.83
C ALA A 213 3.63 -8.51 -18.45
N VAL A 214 4.18 -9.72 -18.28
CA VAL A 214 5.43 -10.14 -18.96
C VAL A 214 5.22 -10.22 -20.47
N SER A 215 4.11 -10.80 -20.94
CA SER A 215 3.82 -10.82 -22.38
C SER A 215 3.64 -9.41 -22.96
N LEU A 216 3.06 -8.48 -22.19
CA LEU A 216 2.83 -7.10 -22.60
C LEU A 216 4.10 -6.24 -22.56
N SER A 217 5.03 -6.53 -21.64
CA SER A 217 6.30 -5.80 -21.54
C SER A 217 7.19 -6.05 -22.76
N GLY A 218 7.09 -7.24 -23.37
CA GLY A 218 7.93 -7.68 -24.48
C GLY A 218 9.32 -8.17 -24.05
N GLU A 219 9.57 -8.27 -22.74
CA GLU A 219 10.85 -8.72 -22.18
C GLU A 219 10.89 -10.25 -22.06
N PRO A 220 12.00 -10.91 -22.46
CA PRO A 220 12.15 -12.35 -22.32
C PRO A 220 12.48 -12.70 -20.84
N LEU A 221 11.45 -12.79 -20.00
CA LEU A 221 11.60 -13.01 -18.57
C LEU A 221 10.93 -14.32 -18.13
N ASP A 222 11.74 -15.25 -17.59
CA ASP A 222 11.25 -16.51 -17.05
C ASP A 222 10.46 -16.29 -15.74
N ILE A 223 9.28 -16.90 -15.66
CA ILE A 223 8.42 -16.83 -14.48
C ILE A 223 8.58 -18.10 -13.65
N ARG A 224 9.12 -17.96 -12.44
CA ARG A 224 9.12 -19.02 -11.43
C ARG A 224 7.87 -18.93 -10.58
N LYS A 225 7.06 -19.99 -10.54
CA LYS A 225 5.88 -20.08 -9.69
C LYS A 225 6.19 -20.82 -8.39
N VAL A 226 5.78 -20.24 -7.27
CA VAL A 226 5.79 -20.87 -5.94
C VAL A 226 4.36 -20.90 -5.41
N VAL A 227 3.90 -22.07 -4.99
CA VAL A 227 2.57 -22.27 -4.41
C VAL A 227 2.69 -22.63 -2.94
N VAL A 228 2.07 -21.83 -2.07
CA VAL A 228 2.04 -22.00 -0.61
C VAL A 228 0.67 -22.56 -0.20
N GLY A 229 0.68 -23.65 0.57
CA GLY A 229 -0.51 -24.26 1.15
C GLY A 229 -1.10 -23.39 2.26
N ILE A 230 -2.38 -23.59 2.57
CA ILE A 230 -3.04 -22.96 3.73
C ILE A 230 -2.42 -23.39 5.06
N ASP A 231 -1.65 -24.47 5.07
CA ASP A 231 -0.85 -24.99 6.19
C ASP A 231 0.55 -24.39 6.26
N GLY A 232 0.88 -23.44 5.38
CA GLY A 232 2.17 -22.75 5.34
C GLY A 232 3.30 -23.53 4.68
N ARG A 233 3.02 -24.68 4.05
CA ARG A 233 4.04 -25.48 3.34
C ARG A 233 4.10 -25.13 1.86
N VAL A 234 5.29 -25.20 1.26
CA VAL A 234 5.43 -25.04 -0.20
C VAL A 234 5.01 -26.33 -0.90
N VAL A 235 4.01 -26.23 -1.76
CA VAL A 235 3.39 -27.37 -2.46
C VAL A 235 4.00 -27.57 -3.86
N GLN A 236 4.39 -26.49 -4.54
CA GLN A 236 5.02 -26.57 -5.86
C GLN A 236 5.94 -25.39 -6.10
N ALA A 237 7.17 -25.66 -6.55
CA ALA A 237 8.08 -24.66 -7.09
C ALA A 237 8.45 -25.10 -8.51
N ALA A 238 7.73 -24.61 -9.52
CA ALA A 238 7.99 -24.94 -10.92
C ALA A 238 8.36 -23.67 -11.70
N SER A 239 9.46 -23.72 -12.45
CA SER A 239 9.78 -22.73 -13.50
C SER A 239 9.10 -23.17 -14.80
N THR A 240 8.22 -22.35 -15.36
CA THR A 240 7.65 -22.61 -16.68
C THR A 240 8.47 -21.81 -17.70
N ARG A 241 9.18 -22.50 -18.60
CA ARG A 241 9.67 -21.91 -19.85
C ARG A 241 8.55 -22.04 -20.87
N GLU A 242 8.04 -20.93 -21.39
CA GLU A 242 7.21 -20.88 -22.61
C GLU A 242 8.01 -20.19 -23.71
#